data_AF-A0A7W0JUG9-F1
#
_entry.id   AF-A0A7W0JUG9-F1
#
_cell.length_a   1.000
_cell.length_b   1.000
_cell.length_c   1.000
_cell.angle_alpha   90.00
_cell.angle_beta   90.00
_cell.angle_gamma   90.00
#
_symmetry.space_group_name_H-M   'P 1'
#
loop_
_entity.id
_entity.type
_entity.pdbx_description
1 polymer ?
#
loop_
_entity_poly.entity_id
_entity_poly.type
_entity_poly.pdbx_seq_one_letter_code
_entity_poly.pdbx_strand_id
1 'polypeptide(L)'
;MAPDARKPGTGINIFIDDDPPITGARIKVIGIGGGGGNAVNRMIEAGIEGIEFLVANTDLQALKRSRAPIKIQLGSRLTKGLGAGADPGVGREAALEDTDKIIEVLEGADMVFVTTGLGGGTGTGGAPIIASLATELNCLTVAVVTKPFHFEGRRRMQQAEHGLRELRECVDTVITIPNERLLHTVEKGASLPDSFRIADDVLRQAVQGISDLITVPGLINLDFADVKSIMSGMGMALMGAGRATGENRAIEATQQAISSPLLEEASIQGAKGVLINITGGLDLTLYEVNAASSIIREAADEDANIIFGAVIDENMRDEMKITVIATG
;
A
#
# COMPACT_ATOMS: atom_id res chain seq x y z
N MET A 1 -22.61 7.69 -61.86
CA MET A 1 -21.18 7.34 -61.81
C MET A 1 -20.42 8.64 -61.59
N ALA A 2 -19.76 8.97 -60.49
CA ALA A 2 -19.43 8.35 -59.19
C ALA A 2 -19.66 9.45 -58.10
N PRO A 3 -19.04 9.45 -56.91
CA PRO A 3 -18.75 8.41 -55.91
C PRO A 3 -19.47 8.72 -54.56
N ASP A 4 -19.50 7.79 -53.58
CA ASP A 4 -19.34 8.22 -52.18
C ASP A 4 -18.86 7.08 -51.25
N ALA A 5 -17.98 7.48 -50.34
CA ALA A 5 -17.22 6.70 -49.39
C ALA A 5 -18.11 6.13 -48.27
N ARG A 6 -17.89 4.86 -47.91
CA ARG A 6 -18.43 4.30 -46.67
C ARG A 6 -17.67 4.93 -45.50
N LYS A 7 -18.37 5.74 -44.71
CA LYS A 7 -17.92 6.25 -43.40
C LYS A 7 -17.67 5.06 -42.45
N PRO A 8 -16.65 5.10 -41.57
CA PRO A 8 -16.56 4.17 -40.46
C PRO A 8 -17.70 4.47 -39.48
N GLY A 9 -18.53 3.47 -39.20
CA GLY A 9 -19.55 3.56 -38.17
C GLY A 9 -18.90 3.72 -36.80
N THR A 10 -19.44 4.65 -36.02
CA THR A 10 -19.33 4.72 -34.57
C THR A 10 -19.87 3.42 -33.98
N GLY A 11 -19.00 2.43 -33.79
CA GLY A 11 -19.36 1.17 -33.16
C GLY A 11 -19.53 1.37 -31.66
N ILE A 12 -20.73 1.15 -31.15
CA ILE A 12 -20.94 0.88 -29.73
C ILE A 12 -20.37 -0.52 -29.47
N ASN A 13 -19.38 -0.63 -28.58
CA ASN A 13 -18.90 -1.93 -28.12
C ASN A 13 -19.95 -2.52 -27.17
N ILE A 14 -20.75 -3.45 -27.67
CA ILE A 14 -21.67 -4.24 -26.85
C ILE A 14 -21.00 -5.59 -26.61
N PHE A 15 -20.70 -5.89 -25.34
CA PHE A 15 -20.22 -7.19 -24.91
C PHE A 15 -21.41 -8.00 -24.38
N ILE A 16 -21.52 -9.25 -24.83
CA ILE A 16 -22.45 -10.25 -24.30
C ILE A 16 -21.55 -11.33 -23.70
N ASP A 17 -21.54 -11.46 -22.38
CA ASP A 17 -20.70 -12.41 -21.65
C ASP A 17 -21.30 -13.82 -21.68
N ASP A 18 -20.50 -14.82 -22.07
CA ASP A 18 -20.78 -16.24 -21.82
C ASP A 18 -19.74 -16.89 -20.86
N ASP A 19 -18.77 -16.13 -20.35
CA ASP A 19 -17.89 -16.47 -19.22
C ASP A 19 -17.29 -15.14 -18.68
N PRO A 20 -17.19 -14.91 -17.36
CA PRO A 20 -16.74 -13.63 -16.84
C PRO A 20 -15.26 -13.42 -17.18
N PRO A 21 -14.88 -12.31 -17.84
CA PRO A 21 -13.48 -11.89 -17.90
C PRO A 21 -12.94 -11.70 -16.48
N ILE A 22 -11.63 -11.79 -16.27
CA ILE A 22 -11.00 -11.27 -15.05
C ILE A 22 -11.14 -9.74 -15.11
N THR A 23 -12.29 -9.22 -14.66
CA THR A 23 -12.69 -7.80 -14.77
C THR A 23 -12.11 -6.98 -13.63
N GLY A 24 -10.77 -6.91 -13.50
CA GLY A 24 -10.12 -6.11 -12.47
C GLY A 24 -8.62 -5.97 -12.68
N ALA A 25 -8.05 -4.87 -12.17
CA ALA A 25 -6.60 -4.65 -12.19
C ALA A 25 -5.89 -5.76 -11.39
N ARG A 26 -4.80 -6.30 -11.94
CA ARG A 26 -4.00 -7.34 -11.28
C ARG A 26 -3.05 -6.68 -10.28
N ILE A 27 -3.40 -6.81 -9.00
CA ILE A 27 -2.64 -6.26 -7.88
C ILE A 27 -1.74 -7.35 -7.27
N LYS A 28 -0.46 -7.05 -7.14
CA LYS A 28 0.52 -7.89 -6.44
C LYS A 28 1.09 -7.17 -5.23
N VAL A 29 1.27 -7.87 -4.12
CA VAL A 29 1.97 -7.35 -2.93
C VAL A 29 3.21 -8.19 -2.69
N ILE A 30 4.38 -7.57 -2.71
CA ILE A 30 5.66 -8.21 -2.42
C ILE A 30 6.24 -7.73 -1.08
N GLY A 31 6.29 -8.65 -0.11
CA GLY A 31 6.92 -8.45 1.19
C GLY A 31 8.41 -8.80 1.16
N ILE A 32 9.28 -7.81 1.40
CA ILE A 32 10.72 -7.99 1.29
C ILE A 32 11.36 -8.03 2.69
N GLY A 33 12.23 -9.03 2.89
CA GLY A 33 12.89 -9.25 4.17
C GLY A 33 11.94 -9.67 5.30
N GLY A 34 12.40 -9.55 6.55
CA GLY A 34 11.62 -9.98 7.73
C GLY A 34 10.37 -9.14 7.97
N GLY A 35 10.50 -7.81 7.99
CA GLY A 35 9.38 -6.90 8.23
C GLY A 35 8.30 -6.99 7.14
N GLY A 36 8.70 -6.97 5.88
CA GLY A 36 7.75 -7.13 4.77
C GLY A 36 7.07 -8.50 4.78
N GLY A 37 7.80 -9.57 5.08
CA GLY A 37 7.23 -10.92 5.20
C GLY A 37 6.21 -11.04 6.34
N ASN A 38 6.44 -10.37 7.48
CA ASN A 38 5.48 -10.33 8.58
C ASN A 38 4.20 -9.56 8.20
N ALA A 39 4.35 -8.40 7.56
CA ALA A 39 3.22 -7.62 7.06
C ALA A 39 2.36 -8.42 6.06
N VAL A 40 2.99 -9.12 5.11
CA VAL A 40 2.27 -10.00 4.16
C VAL A 40 1.55 -11.14 4.88
N ASN A 41 2.18 -11.80 5.85
CA ASN A 41 1.48 -12.82 6.64
C ASN A 41 0.24 -12.25 7.34
N ARG A 42 0.33 -11.00 7.82
CA ARG A 42 -0.78 -10.32 8.49
C ARG A 42 -1.90 -9.92 7.53
N MET A 43 -1.56 -9.52 6.30
CA MET A 43 -2.51 -9.26 5.22
C MET A 43 -3.29 -10.53 4.86
N ILE A 44 -2.60 -11.66 4.73
CA ILE A 44 -3.22 -12.97 4.47
C ILE A 44 -4.11 -13.40 5.64
N GLU A 45 -3.66 -13.21 6.89
CA GLU A 45 -4.45 -13.50 8.09
C GLU A 45 -5.73 -12.67 8.18
N ALA A 46 -5.69 -11.43 7.70
CA ALA A 46 -6.84 -10.55 7.67
C ALA A 46 -7.81 -10.86 6.53
N GLY A 47 -7.47 -11.78 5.64
CA GLY A 47 -8.33 -12.20 4.54
C GLY A 47 -8.50 -11.15 3.44
N ILE A 48 -7.46 -10.36 3.15
CA ILE A 48 -7.53 -9.40 2.03
C ILE A 48 -7.62 -10.18 0.71
N GLU A 49 -8.68 -9.92 -0.05
CA GLU A 49 -8.99 -10.58 -1.32
C GLU A 49 -8.57 -9.75 -2.54
N GLY A 50 -8.52 -10.39 -3.71
CA GLY A 50 -8.19 -9.69 -4.97
C GLY A 50 -6.70 -9.34 -5.15
N ILE A 51 -5.82 -9.84 -4.28
CA ILE A 51 -4.39 -9.55 -4.29
C ILE A 51 -3.57 -10.85 -4.34
N GLU A 52 -2.55 -10.87 -5.20
CA GLU A 52 -1.53 -11.91 -5.20
C GLU A 52 -0.40 -11.57 -4.22
N PHE A 53 -0.17 -12.44 -3.23
CA PHE A 53 0.85 -12.22 -2.20
C PHE A 53 2.16 -12.94 -2.51
N LEU A 54 3.26 -12.19 -2.47
CA LEU A 54 4.62 -12.65 -2.67
C LEU A 54 5.49 -12.28 -1.47
N VAL A 55 6.49 -13.11 -1.18
CA VAL A 55 7.57 -12.73 -0.26
C VAL A 55 8.93 -12.99 -0.89
N ALA A 56 9.86 -12.07 -0.66
CA ALA A 56 11.24 -12.18 -1.11
C ALA A 56 12.19 -11.99 0.07
N ASN A 57 13.04 -12.97 0.35
CA ASN A 57 13.94 -12.88 1.50
C ASN A 57 15.23 -13.69 1.27
N THR A 58 16.33 -13.22 1.85
CA THR A 58 17.62 -13.92 1.89
C THR A 58 17.66 -14.98 3.00
N ASP A 59 16.81 -14.87 4.02
CA ASP A 59 16.71 -15.84 5.11
C ASP A 59 15.71 -16.96 4.75
N LEU A 60 16.24 -18.18 4.57
CA LEU A 60 15.46 -19.35 4.19
C LEU A 60 14.51 -19.81 5.32
N GLN A 61 14.89 -19.62 6.59
CA GLN A 61 14.03 -19.99 7.72
C GLN A 61 12.80 -19.07 7.78
N ALA A 62 12.99 -17.78 7.54
CA ALA A 62 11.90 -16.83 7.45
C ALA A 62 10.93 -17.18 6.30
N LEU A 63 11.46 -17.51 5.11
CA LEU A 63 10.62 -17.92 3.97
C LEU A 63 9.77 -19.16 4.25
N LYS A 64 10.35 -20.17 4.90
CA LYS A 64 9.61 -21.40 5.25
C LYS A 64 8.43 -21.16 6.19
N ARG A 65 8.49 -20.10 6.99
CA ARG A 65 7.41 -19.70 7.92
C ARG A 65 6.36 -18.80 7.27
N SER A 66 6.63 -18.28 6.07
CA SER A 66 5.70 -17.39 5.38
C SER A 66 4.46 -18.14 4.87
N ARG A 67 3.31 -17.49 5.00
CA ARG A 67 2.01 -17.93 4.51
C ARG A 67 1.78 -17.59 3.04
N ALA A 68 2.61 -16.75 2.43
CA ALA A 68 2.46 -16.35 1.05
C ALA A 68 2.57 -17.55 0.09
N PRO A 69 1.72 -17.62 -0.95
CA PRO A 69 1.79 -18.69 -1.94
C PRO A 69 3.09 -18.66 -2.73
N ILE A 70 3.58 -17.46 -3.08
CA ILE A 70 4.81 -17.27 -3.86
C ILE A 70 5.94 -16.82 -2.94
N LYS A 71 7.07 -17.52 -3.00
CA LYS A 71 8.24 -17.32 -2.14
C LYS A 71 9.51 -17.28 -2.98
N ILE A 72 10.25 -16.18 -2.91
CA ILE A 72 11.51 -15.98 -3.62
C ILE A 72 12.65 -15.98 -2.60
N GLN A 73 13.57 -16.95 -2.74
CA GLN A 73 14.83 -16.89 -2.02
C GLN A 73 15.82 -16.01 -2.78
N LEU A 74 16.20 -14.89 -2.17
CA LEU A 74 17.16 -13.94 -2.73
C LEU A 74 18.59 -14.34 -2.37
N GLY A 75 19.52 -14.16 -3.30
CA GLY A 75 20.96 -14.31 -3.08
C GLY A 75 21.32 -15.68 -2.56
N SER A 76 20.77 -16.74 -3.16
CA SER A 76 20.95 -18.11 -2.68
C SER A 76 22.43 -18.52 -2.62
N ARG A 77 23.25 -18.08 -3.59
CA ARG A 77 24.70 -18.33 -3.61
C ARG A 77 25.44 -17.38 -2.67
N LEU A 78 25.04 -16.11 -2.63
CA LEU A 78 25.68 -15.08 -1.81
C LEU A 78 25.51 -15.35 -0.29
N THR A 79 24.29 -15.60 0.15
CA THR A 79 23.93 -15.65 1.57
C THR A 79 23.82 -17.07 2.11
N LYS A 80 23.75 -18.08 1.23
CA LYS A 80 23.50 -19.49 1.59
C LYS A 80 22.24 -19.68 2.43
N GLY A 81 21.27 -18.76 2.31
CA GLY A 81 20.01 -18.80 3.05
C GLY A 81 20.10 -18.29 4.49
N LEU A 82 21.19 -17.63 4.90
CA LEU A 82 21.44 -17.16 6.26
C LEU A 82 21.03 -15.69 6.50
N GLY A 83 20.53 -15.01 5.48
CA GLY A 83 20.18 -13.60 5.57
C GLY A 83 21.31 -12.64 5.19
N ALA A 84 20.98 -11.35 5.09
CA ALA A 84 21.90 -10.29 4.69
C ALA A 84 22.73 -9.68 5.85
N GLY A 85 22.64 -10.19 7.07
CA GLY A 85 23.46 -9.73 8.20
C GLY A 85 23.31 -8.23 8.57
N ALA A 86 22.13 -7.64 8.35
CA ALA A 86 21.87 -6.21 8.51
C ALA A 86 22.73 -5.29 7.60
N ASP A 87 23.27 -5.84 6.51
CA ASP A 87 23.98 -5.10 5.48
C ASP A 87 23.08 -4.88 4.25
N PRO A 88 22.69 -3.62 3.95
CA PRO A 88 21.92 -3.29 2.75
C PRO A 88 22.64 -3.65 1.46
N GLY A 89 23.97 -3.57 1.40
CA GLY A 89 24.73 -3.94 0.21
C GLY A 89 24.54 -5.41 -0.15
N VAL A 90 24.57 -6.29 0.85
CA VAL A 90 24.28 -7.73 0.65
C VAL A 90 22.83 -7.94 0.20
N GLY A 91 21.88 -7.19 0.76
CA GLY A 91 20.48 -7.23 0.35
C GLY A 91 20.26 -6.84 -1.11
N ARG A 92 20.98 -5.82 -1.57
CA ARG A 92 20.96 -5.33 -2.95
C ARG A 92 21.54 -6.35 -3.92
N GLU A 93 22.75 -6.83 -3.65
CA GLU A 93 23.39 -7.86 -4.50
C GLU A 93 22.58 -9.15 -4.54
N ALA A 94 21.93 -9.53 -3.44
CA ALA A 94 21.04 -10.68 -3.40
C ALA A 94 19.80 -10.51 -4.29
N ALA A 95 19.24 -9.29 -4.38
CA ALA A 95 18.13 -9.02 -5.28
C ALA A 95 18.56 -9.01 -6.76
N LEU A 96 19.75 -8.48 -7.05
CA LEU A 96 20.35 -8.50 -8.40
C LEU A 96 20.70 -9.92 -8.86
N GLU A 97 21.10 -10.80 -7.94
CA GLU A 97 21.41 -12.21 -8.27
C GLU A 97 20.20 -12.95 -8.84
N ASP A 98 18.99 -12.59 -8.41
CA ASP A 98 17.74 -13.29 -8.70
C ASP A 98 16.75 -12.42 -9.51
N THR A 99 17.25 -11.45 -10.30
CA THR A 99 16.43 -10.53 -11.11
C THR A 99 15.46 -11.26 -12.04
N ASP A 100 15.89 -12.30 -12.76
CA ASP A 100 15.03 -13.03 -13.71
C ASP A 100 13.80 -13.62 -13.01
N LYS A 101 13.98 -14.17 -11.80
CA LYS A 101 12.90 -14.74 -11.00
C LYS A 101 11.94 -13.66 -10.50
N ILE A 102 12.47 -12.49 -10.15
CA ILE A 102 11.66 -11.35 -9.70
C ILE A 102 10.79 -10.86 -10.87
N ILE A 103 11.37 -10.73 -12.07
CA ILE A 103 10.63 -10.32 -13.27
C ILE A 103 9.52 -11.32 -13.58
N GLU A 104 9.83 -12.63 -13.61
CA GLU A 104 8.85 -13.68 -13.90
C GLU A 104 7.62 -13.61 -12.98
N VAL A 105 7.82 -13.38 -11.68
CA VAL A 105 6.70 -13.33 -10.74
C VAL A 105 5.97 -11.98 -10.72
N LEU A 106 6.60 -10.89 -11.15
CA LEU A 106 5.96 -9.57 -11.24
C LEU A 106 5.22 -9.38 -12.57
N GLU A 107 5.55 -10.17 -13.59
CA GLU A 107 4.96 -10.08 -14.91
C GLU A 107 3.42 -10.16 -14.85
N GLY A 108 2.77 -9.31 -15.65
CA GLY A 108 1.33 -9.17 -15.70
C GLY A 108 0.71 -8.39 -14.55
N ALA A 109 1.46 -7.86 -13.58
CA ALA A 109 0.87 -6.93 -12.61
C ALA A 109 0.50 -5.60 -13.29
N ASP A 110 -0.65 -5.04 -12.94
CA ASP A 110 -1.00 -3.65 -13.26
C ASP A 110 -0.50 -2.72 -12.14
N MET A 111 -0.49 -3.23 -10.91
CA MET A 111 -0.06 -2.53 -9.70
C MET A 111 0.77 -3.45 -8.81
N VAL A 112 1.88 -2.94 -8.28
CA VAL A 112 2.75 -3.66 -7.35
C VAL A 112 2.93 -2.85 -6.07
N PHE A 113 2.52 -3.42 -4.95
CA PHE A 113 2.85 -2.93 -3.63
C PHE A 113 4.17 -3.54 -3.14
N VAL A 114 5.14 -2.70 -2.85
CA VAL A 114 6.42 -3.11 -2.25
C VAL A 114 6.38 -2.80 -0.77
N THR A 115 6.41 -3.82 0.10
CA THR A 115 6.39 -3.62 1.54
C THR A 115 7.63 -4.15 2.23
N THR A 116 8.21 -3.34 3.12
CA THR A 116 9.38 -3.72 3.92
C THR A 116 9.54 -2.86 5.16
N GLY A 117 10.20 -3.41 6.19
CA GLY A 117 10.80 -2.60 7.25
C GLY A 117 12.20 -2.12 6.84
N LEU A 118 12.42 -0.81 6.84
CA LEU A 118 13.70 -0.21 6.50
C LEU A 118 14.67 -0.26 7.69
N GLY A 119 15.97 -0.16 7.38
CA GLY A 119 17.06 -0.24 8.35
C GLY A 119 17.58 -1.66 8.59
N GLY A 120 17.00 -2.69 7.97
CA GLY A 120 17.60 -4.01 7.86
C GLY A 120 18.60 -4.12 6.71
N GLY A 121 19.03 -5.34 6.36
CA GLY A 121 19.85 -5.59 5.18
C GLY A 121 18.99 -5.87 3.93
N THR A 122 18.28 -6.99 3.95
CA THR A 122 17.48 -7.49 2.81
C THR A 122 16.42 -6.50 2.34
N GLY A 123 15.61 -5.98 3.27
CA GLY A 123 14.55 -5.03 2.97
C GLY A 123 15.07 -3.72 2.39
N THR A 124 16.00 -3.09 3.11
CA THR A 124 16.60 -1.81 2.74
C THR A 124 17.32 -1.84 1.40
N GLY A 125 18.08 -2.90 1.11
CA GLY A 125 18.85 -3.00 -0.14
C GLY A 125 18.10 -3.63 -1.30
N GLY A 126 17.18 -4.57 -1.02
CA GLY A 126 16.44 -5.30 -2.04
C GLY A 126 15.19 -4.57 -2.52
N ALA A 127 14.55 -3.76 -1.68
CA ALA A 127 13.32 -3.05 -2.06
C ALA A 127 13.49 -2.08 -3.24
N PRO A 128 14.54 -1.25 -3.31
CA PRO A 128 14.74 -0.38 -4.48
C PRO A 128 14.93 -1.17 -5.78
N ILE A 129 15.63 -2.30 -5.74
CA ILE A 129 15.84 -3.16 -6.93
C ILE A 129 14.52 -3.76 -7.41
N ILE A 130 13.75 -4.36 -6.49
CA ILE A 130 12.45 -4.95 -6.82
C ILE A 130 11.46 -3.89 -7.32
N ALA A 131 11.45 -2.70 -6.70
CA ALA A 131 10.64 -1.57 -7.14
C ALA A 131 11.02 -1.09 -8.55
N SER A 132 12.31 -0.94 -8.84
CA SER A 132 12.80 -0.55 -10.17
C SER A 132 12.32 -1.52 -11.24
N LEU A 133 12.40 -2.83 -10.97
CA LEU A 133 11.93 -3.87 -11.89
C LEU A 133 10.42 -3.79 -12.12
N ALA A 134 9.62 -3.56 -11.07
CA ALA A 134 8.17 -3.36 -11.21
C ALA A 134 7.85 -2.14 -12.09
N THR A 135 8.55 -1.03 -11.87
CA THR A 135 8.39 0.21 -12.65
C THR A 135 8.81 0.01 -14.11
N GLU A 136 9.90 -0.73 -14.38
CA GLU A 136 10.33 -1.10 -15.74
C GLU A 136 9.32 -1.99 -16.46
N LEU A 137 8.56 -2.79 -15.72
CA LEU A 137 7.42 -3.57 -16.22
C LEU A 137 6.14 -2.74 -16.41
N ASN A 138 6.20 -1.42 -16.28
CA ASN A 138 5.08 -0.48 -16.39
C ASN A 138 3.96 -0.69 -15.36
N CYS A 139 4.29 -1.30 -14.22
CA CYS A 139 3.36 -1.39 -13.09
C CYS A 139 3.26 -0.03 -12.38
N LEU A 140 2.09 0.31 -11.85
CA LEU A 140 2.00 1.36 -10.83
C LEU A 140 2.67 0.82 -9.55
N THR A 141 3.82 1.38 -9.19
CA THR A 141 4.64 0.85 -8.08
C THR A 141 4.47 1.72 -6.83
N VAL A 142 3.84 1.17 -5.80
CA VAL A 142 3.62 1.85 -4.51
C VAL A 142 4.41 1.16 -3.43
N ALA A 143 5.35 1.87 -2.81
CA ALA A 143 6.08 1.34 -1.66
C ALA A 143 5.39 1.73 -0.35
N VAL A 144 5.16 0.77 0.54
CA VAL A 144 4.65 1.00 1.90
C VAL A 144 5.68 0.47 2.89
N VAL A 145 6.38 1.38 3.57
CA VAL A 145 7.59 1.03 4.34
C VAL A 145 7.57 1.62 5.74
N THR A 146 8.18 0.91 6.69
CA THR A 146 8.35 1.40 8.06
C THR A 146 9.77 1.90 8.31
N LYS A 147 9.90 3.01 9.05
CA LYS A 147 11.16 3.45 9.66
C LYS A 147 11.31 2.80 11.04
N PRO A 148 12.52 2.42 11.46
CA PRO A 148 12.73 1.72 12.73
C PRO A 148 12.39 2.61 13.93
N PHE A 149 12.13 2.00 15.09
CA PHE A 149 12.03 2.72 16.36
C PHE A 149 13.39 3.32 16.76
N HIS A 150 13.38 4.41 17.54
CA HIS A 150 14.64 5.01 18.01
C HIS A 150 15.47 4.06 18.88
N PHE A 151 14.81 3.17 19.65
CA PHE A 151 15.49 2.18 20.49
C PHE A 151 16.29 1.14 19.69
N GLU A 152 15.96 0.92 18.41
CA GLU A 152 16.69 -0.02 17.55
C GLU A 152 18.09 0.50 17.15
N GLY A 153 18.36 1.77 17.44
CA GLY A 153 19.68 2.38 17.35
C GLY A 153 19.90 3.22 16.09
N ARG A 154 20.82 4.19 16.21
CA ARG A 154 21.10 5.19 15.17
C ARG A 154 21.56 4.60 13.84
N ARG A 155 22.35 3.51 13.86
CA ARG A 155 22.82 2.85 12.64
C ARG A 155 21.64 2.35 11.79
N ARG A 156 20.62 1.77 12.44
CA ARG A 156 19.42 1.25 11.77
C ARG A 156 18.63 2.38 11.12
N MET A 157 18.45 3.49 11.84
CA MET A 157 17.79 4.68 11.32
C MET A 157 18.54 5.29 10.12
N GLN A 158 19.88 5.40 10.19
CA GLN A 158 20.68 5.91 9.07
C GLN A 158 20.57 5.03 7.82
N GLN A 159 20.60 3.70 7.99
CA GLN A 159 20.36 2.77 6.90
C GLN A 159 18.96 2.94 6.32
N ALA A 160 17.95 3.15 7.18
CA ALA A 160 16.57 3.36 6.74
C ALA A 160 16.41 4.64 5.91
N GLU A 161 16.97 5.76 6.36
CA GLU A 161 16.93 7.02 5.59
C GLU A 161 17.69 6.94 4.26
N HIS A 162 18.77 6.16 4.20
CA HIS A 162 19.47 5.92 2.95
C HIS A 162 18.62 5.07 1.99
N GLY A 163 18.09 3.94 2.46
CA GLY A 163 17.23 3.08 1.65
C GLY A 163 15.94 3.76 1.20
N LEU A 164 15.35 4.62 2.03
CA LEU A 164 14.16 5.41 1.66
C LEU A 164 14.45 6.37 0.50
N ARG A 165 15.62 7.01 0.50
CA ARG A 165 16.02 7.90 -0.61
C ARG A 165 16.18 7.13 -1.90
N GLU A 166 16.86 5.99 -1.88
CA GLU A 166 17.00 5.15 -3.08
C GLU A 166 15.64 4.63 -3.55
N LEU A 167 14.80 4.15 -2.62
CA LEU A 167 13.47 3.62 -2.95
C LEU A 167 12.58 4.66 -3.61
N ARG A 168 12.63 5.92 -3.14
CA ARG A 168 11.83 7.03 -3.70
C ARG A 168 12.13 7.30 -5.17
N GLU A 169 13.35 7.02 -5.63
CA GLU A 169 13.74 7.19 -7.03
C GLU A 169 13.23 6.04 -7.92
N CYS A 170 12.79 4.93 -7.32
CA CYS A 170 12.39 3.70 -8.03
C CYS A 170 10.86 3.46 -8.05
N VAL A 171 10.07 4.28 -7.35
CA VAL A 171 8.62 4.09 -7.18
C VAL A 171 7.83 5.32 -7.60
N ASP A 172 6.56 5.12 -7.93
CA ASP A 172 5.62 6.20 -8.19
C ASP A 172 5.27 6.96 -6.89
N THR A 173 5.00 6.20 -5.83
CA THR A 173 4.63 6.71 -4.51
C THR A 173 5.27 5.87 -3.40
N VAL A 174 5.77 6.52 -2.35
CA VAL A 174 6.26 5.90 -1.12
C VAL A 174 5.46 6.41 0.09
N ILE A 175 4.76 5.50 0.75
CA ILE A 175 4.09 5.71 2.03
C ILE A 175 5.06 5.31 3.13
N THR A 176 5.45 6.29 3.95
CA THR A 176 6.41 6.09 5.04
C THR A 176 5.68 6.05 6.38
N ILE A 177 5.89 4.99 7.15
CA ILE A 177 5.32 4.82 8.48
C ILE A 177 6.44 4.93 9.53
N PRO A 178 6.51 6.03 10.28
CA PRO A 178 7.49 6.18 11.35
C PRO A 178 7.08 5.37 12.58
N ASN A 179 7.75 4.23 12.85
CA ASN A 179 7.40 3.37 13.98
C ASN A 179 7.42 4.10 15.33
N GLU A 180 8.24 5.14 15.48
CA GLU A 180 8.24 5.97 16.68
C GLU A 180 6.86 6.54 17.03
N ARG A 181 6.06 6.91 16.01
CA ARG A 181 4.73 7.48 16.23
C ARG A 181 3.74 6.46 16.76
N LEU A 182 3.97 5.18 16.49
CA LEU A 182 3.15 4.10 17.02
C LEU A 182 3.23 4.05 18.54
N LEU A 183 4.35 4.47 19.16
CA LEU A 183 4.48 4.50 20.63
C LEU A 183 3.48 5.43 21.31
N HIS A 184 2.95 6.45 20.62
CA HIS A 184 1.89 7.31 21.15
C HIS A 184 0.53 6.60 21.22
N THR A 185 0.36 5.55 20.42
CA THR A 185 -0.88 4.75 20.35
C THR A 185 -0.82 3.49 21.21
N VAL A 186 0.38 3.15 21.72
CA VAL A 186 0.62 1.92 22.48
C VAL A 186 0.44 2.16 23.97
N GLU A 187 -0.30 1.28 24.65
CA GLU A 187 -0.39 1.31 26.12
C GLU A 187 0.99 1.06 26.77
N LYS A 188 1.29 1.74 27.88
CA LYS A 188 2.60 1.63 28.56
C LYS A 188 3.01 0.20 28.97
N GLY A 189 2.07 -0.73 29.02
CA GLY A 189 2.31 -2.14 29.35
C GLY A 189 2.47 -3.09 28.15
N ALA A 190 2.39 -2.61 26.91
CA ALA A 190 2.46 -3.46 25.73
C ALA A 190 3.83 -4.13 25.59
N SER A 191 3.83 -5.37 25.11
CA SER A 191 5.07 -6.11 24.87
C SER A 191 5.75 -5.67 23.57
N LEU A 192 7.04 -5.96 23.44
CA LEU A 192 7.79 -5.68 22.20
C LEU A 192 7.17 -6.36 20.95
N PRO A 193 6.73 -7.64 21.01
CA PRO A 193 5.95 -8.23 19.92
C PRO A 193 4.68 -7.46 19.56
N ASP A 194 3.95 -6.94 20.56
CA ASP A 194 2.74 -6.15 20.30
C ASP A 194 3.06 -4.85 19.56
N SER A 195 4.18 -4.20 19.88
CA SER A 195 4.63 -2.98 19.19
C SER A 195 4.93 -3.22 17.70
N PHE A 196 5.61 -4.32 17.36
CA PHE A 196 5.84 -4.67 15.95
C PHE A 196 4.55 -5.08 15.24
N ARG A 197 3.64 -5.77 15.94
CA ARG A 197 2.33 -6.13 15.38
C ARG A 197 1.51 -4.90 15.00
N ILE A 198 1.63 -3.80 15.74
CA ILE A 198 0.97 -2.53 15.38
C ILE A 198 1.57 -1.96 14.08
N ALA A 199 2.90 -2.01 13.92
CA ALA A 199 3.54 -1.57 12.68
C ALA A 199 3.09 -2.42 11.47
N ASP A 200 3.01 -3.74 11.65
CA ASP A 200 2.50 -4.66 10.64
C ASP A 200 1.02 -4.39 10.31
N ASP A 201 0.21 -4.01 11.30
CA ASP A 201 -1.20 -3.66 11.07
C ASP A 201 -1.33 -2.33 10.30
N VAL A 202 -0.50 -1.33 10.56
CA VAL A 202 -0.50 -0.09 9.78
C VAL A 202 -0.09 -0.34 8.33
N LEU A 203 0.94 -1.17 8.10
CA LEU A 203 1.32 -1.60 6.74
C LEU A 203 0.16 -2.29 6.01
N ARG A 204 -0.53 -3.20 6.72
CA ARG A 204 -1.73 -3.86 6.23
C ARG A 204 -2.83 -2.86 5.89
N GLN A 205 -3.13 -1.91 6.77
CA GLN A 205 -4.17 -0.90 6.56
C GLN A 205 -3.87 -0.01 5.35
N ALA A 206 -2.59 0.33 5.11
CA ALA A 206 -2.20 1.13 3.94
C ALA A 206 -2.47 0.40 2.62
N VAL A 207 -2.01 -0.86 2.52
CA VAL A 207 -2.23 -1.69 1.33
C VAL A 207 -3.73 -1.97 1.16
N GLN A 208 -4.42 -2.34 2.23
CA GLN A 208 -5.86 -2.58 2.21
C GLN A 208 -6.62 -1.32 1.76
N GLY A 209 -6.29 -0.16 2.33
CA GLY A 209 -6.97 1.10 2.06
C GLY A 209 -6.99 1.47 0.57
N ILE A 210 -5.93 1.14 -0.16
CA ILE A 210 -5.83 1.39 -1.60
C ILE A 210 -6.41 0.24 -2.42
N SER A 211 -6.10 -1.00 -2.05
CA SER A 211 -6.54 -2.18 -2.80
C SER A 211 -8.07 -2.36 -2.75
N ASP A 212 -8.69 -2.17 -1.59
CA ASP A 212 -10.14 -2.31 -1.43
C ASP A 212 -10.92 -1.36 -2.36
N LEU A 213 -10.37 -0.18 -2.68
CA LEU A 213 -10.98 0.77 -3.62
C LEU A 213 -11.04 0.26 -5.07
N ILE A 214 -10.20 -0.72 -5.41
CA ILE A 214 -10.06 -1.27 -6.75
C ILE A 214 -10.70 -2.66 -6.82
N THR A 215 -10.52 -3.48 -5.78
CA THR A 215 -10.89 -4.91 -5.80
C THR A 215 -12.26 -5.19 -5.19
N VAL A 216 -12.73 -4.36 -4.26
CA VAL A 216 -14.01 -4.59 -3.57
C VAL A 216 -15.10 -3.76 -4.24
N PRO A 217 -16.20 -4.37 -4.70
CA PRO A 217 -17.36 -3.63 -5.17
C PRO A 217 -17.96 -2.78 -4.04
N GLY A 218 -17.77 -1.47 -4.13
CA GLY A 218 -18.38 -0.46 -3.30
C GLY A 218 -19.63 0.17 -3.91
N LEU A 219 -20.30 1.02 -3.12
CA LEU A 219 -21.40 1.88 -3.60
C LEU A 219 -20.88 2.93 -4.59
N ILE A 220 -19.64 3.38 -4.36
CA ILE A 220 -18.92 4.33 -5.21
C ILE A 220 -17.58 3.69 -5.51
N ASN A 221 -17.54 3.01 -6.65
CA ASN A 221 -16.31 2.38 -7.17
C ASN A 221 -15.43 3.42 -7.81
N LEU A 222 -14.13 3.31 -7.53
CA LEU A 222 -13.10 4.00 -8.27
C LEU A 222 -12.55 3.07 -9.33
N ASP A 223 -12.18 3.62 -10.47
CA ASP A 223 -11.46 2.84 -11.45
C ASP A 223 -9.94 2.87 -11.15
N PHE A 224 -9.20 1.95 -11.78
CA PHE A 224 -7.75 1.92 -11.61
C PHE A 224 -7.06 3.16 -12.18
N ALA A 225 -7.65 3.83 -13.18
CA ALA A 225 -7.07 5.01 -13.79
C ALA A 225 -7.13 6.22 -12.85
N ASP A 226 -8.19 6.34 -12.06
CA ASP A 226 -8.36 7.32 -10.98
C ASP A 226 -7.25 7.18 -9.94
N VAL A 227 -7.06 5.96 -9.42
CA VAL A 227 -5.97 5.68 -8.45
C VAL A 227 -4.60 5.94 -9.08
N LYS A 228 -4.39 5.51 -10.32
CA LYS A 228 -3.13 5.75 -11.05
C LYS A 228 -2.87 7.24 -11.26
N SER A 229 -3.91 8.05 -11.51
CA SER A 229 -3.78 9.50 -11.73
C SER A 229 -3.32 10.24 -10.47
N ILE A 230 -3.75 9.78 -9.28
CA ILE A 230 -3.31 10.34 -8.01
C ILE A 230 -1.95 9.82 -7.59
N MET A 231 -1.66 8.55 -7.81
CA MET A 231 -0.45 7.93 -7.22
C MET A 231 0.77 7.95 -8.14
N SER A 232 0.62 8.14 -9.44
CA SER A 232 1.75 8.08 -10.37
C SER A 232 2.67 9.30 -10.22
N GLY A 233 3.95 9.05 -9.94
CA GLY A 233 4.99 10.09 -9.86
C GLY A 233 4.82 11.12 -8.73
N MET A 234 4.01 10.88 -7.70
CA MET A 234 3.82 11.82 -6.59
C MET A 234 4.98 11.81 -5.57
N GLY A 235 5.78 10.74 -5.55
CA GLY A 235 6.90 10.64 -4.63
C GLY A 235 6.44 10.31 -3.22
N MET A 236 6.38 11.29 -2.31
CA MET A 236 6.07 11.01 -0.90
C MET A 236 4.57 11.03 -0.66
N ALA A 237 4.09 10.09 0.16
CA ALA A 237 2.72 10.05 0.61
C ALA A 237 2.63 9.73 2.11
N LEU A 238 1.54 10.18 2.70
CA LEU A 238 1.20 10.02 4.10
C LEU A 238 -0.16 9.36 4.22
N MET A 239 -0.35 8.59 5.28
CA MET A 239 -1.58 7.85 5.53
C MET A 239 -2.12 8.18 6.91
N GLY A 240 -3.41 8.48 6.98
CA GLY A 240 -4.18 8.57 8.22
C GLY A 240 -5.33 7.59 8.19
N ALA A 241 -5.65 6.99 9.34
CA ALA A 241 -6.83 6.14 9.49
C ALA A 241 -7.57 6.49 10.78
N GLY A 242 -8.89 6.42 10.72
CA GLY A 242 -9.79 6.68 11.84
C GLY A 242 -10.98 5.72 11.83
N ARG A 243 -11.52 5.44 13.02
CA ARG A 243 -12.67 4.55 13.20
C ARG A 243 -13.56 5.11 14.31
N ALA A 244 -14.87 5.13 14.05
CA ALA A 244 -15.83 5.57 15.05
C ALA A 244 -17.16 4.83 14.88
N THR A 245 -18.01 4.93 15.90
CA THR A 245 -19.30 4.26 16.00
C THR A 245 -20.38 5.23 16.50
N GLY A 246 -21.66 4.96 16.23
CA GLY A 246 -22.78 5.79 16.68
C GLY A 246 -23.07 7.00 15.78
N GLU A 247 -23.92 7.91 16.27
CA GLU A 247 -24.53 8.98 15.44
C GLU A 247 -23.51 9.94 14.80
N ASN A 248 -22.38 10.19 15.44
CA ASN A 248 -21.33 11.10 14.94
C ASN A 248 -20.15 10.37 14.29
N ARG A 249 -20.28 9.07 13.98
CA ARG A 249 -19.17 8.25 13.50
C ARG A 249 -18.47 8.83 12.27
N ALA A 250 -19.19 9.47 11.36
CA ALA A 250 -18.58 10.08 10.17
C ALA A 250 -17.62 11.22 10.52
N ILE A 251 -18.05 12.13 11.40
CA ILE A 251 -17.25 13.27 11.81
C ILE A 251 -16.06 12.80 12.65
N GLU A 252 -16.31 11.93 13.63
CA GLU A 252 -15.28 11.43 14.54
C GLU A 252 -14.22 10.58 13.82
N ALA A 253 -14.63 9.66 12.93
CA ALA A 253 -13.69 8.86 12.14
C ALA A 253 -12.86 9.74 11.21
N THR A 254 -13.47 10.77 10.62
CA THR A 254 -12.75 11.72 9.74
C THR A 254 -11.74 12.52 10.54
N GLN A 255 -12.14 13.08 11.69
CA GLN A 255 -11.25 13.84 12.57
C GLN A 255 -10.05 13.00 13.02
N GLN A 256 -10.29 11.75 13.43
CA GLN A 256 -9.21 10.82 13.78
C GLN A 256 -8.26 10.55 12.60
N ALA A 257 -8.81 10.39 11.39
CA ALA A 257 -8.00 10.13 10.20
C ALA A 257 -7.10 11.32 9.87
N ILE A 258 -7.62 12.55 9.87
CA ILE A 258 -6.85 13.76 9.56
C ILE A 258 -5.91 14.20 10.70
N SER A 259 -6.19 13.81 11.93
CA SER A 259 -5.34 14.05 13.10
C SER A 259 -4.46 12.86 13.45
N SER A 260 -4.32 11.89 12.54
CA SER A 260 -3.59 10.65 12.81
C SER A 260 -2.11 10.96 13.12
N PRO A 261 -1.51 10.33 14.14
CA PRO A 261 -0.08 10.47 14.44
C PRO A 261 0.85 10.06 13.28
N LEU A 262 0.30 9.36 12.28
CA LEU A 262 0.99 8.89 11.09
C LEU A 262 1.14 9.96 10.00
N LEU A 263 0.37 11.05 10.05
CA LEU A 263 0.40 12.12 9.04
C LEU A 263 1.56 13.12 9.22
N GLU A 264 2.62 12.79 9.96
CA GLU A 264 3.77 13.68 10.23
C GLU A 264 3.40 15.13 10.69
N GLU A 265 4.35 16.07 10.65
CA GLU A 265 4.08 17.52 10.78
C GLU A 265 3.54 18.13 9.46
N ALA A 266 3.57 17.36 8.38
CA ALA A 266 2.97 17.70 7.11
C ALA A 266 1.47 17.40 7.21
N SER A 267 0.69 18.40 7.63
CA SER A 267 -0.77 18.31 7.57
C SER A 267 -1.21 17.95 6.14
N ILE A 268 -2.45 17.47 6.00
CA ILE A 268 -3.09 17.27 4.68
C ILE A 268 -3.07 18.58 3.85
N GLN A 269 -2.83 19.73 4.48
CA GLN A 269 -2.63 21.01 3.82
C GLN A 269 -1.37 20.99 2.96
N GLY A 270 -1.56 21.15 1.65
CA GLY A 270 -0.50 21.15 0.65
C GLY A 270 -0.37 19.85 -0.14
N ALA A 271 -1.14 18.80 0.21
CA ALA A 271 -1.21 17.59 -0.61
C ALA A 271 -1.86 17.90 -1.96
N LYS A 272 -1.22 17.50 -3.06
CA LYS A 272 -1.74 17.71 -4.42
C LYS A 272 -2.77 16.67 -4.83
N GLY A 273 -2.69 15.48 -4.24
CA GLY A 273 -3.65 14.41 -4.46
C GLY A 273 -4.07 13.80 -3.13
N VAL A 274 -5.37 13.60 -2.95
CA VAL A 274 -5.93 12.97 -1.74
C VAL A 274 -6.85 11.83 -2.15
N LEU A 275 -6.54 10.64 -1.68
CA LEU A 275 -7.37 9.45 -1.85
C LEU A 275 -8.07 9.14 -0.52
N ILE A 276 -9.39 9.01 -0.57
CA ILE A 276 -10.24 8.77 0.59
C ILE A 276 -10.95 7.43 0.41
N ASN A 277 -10.74 6.49 1.32
CA ASN A 277 -11.50 5.26 1.40
C ASN A 277 -12.41 5.29 2.62
N ILE A 278 -13.71 5.21 2.38
CA ILE A 278 -14.74 5.12 3.41
C ILE A 278 -15.28 3.70 3.43
N THR A 279 -15.14 3.00 4.54
CA THR A 279 -15.71 1.67 4.76
C THR A 279 -16.77 1.73 5.85
N GLY A 280 -17.95 1.17 5.59
CA GLY A 280 -19.04 1.11 6.56
C GLY A 280 -19.98 -0.05 6.28
N GLY A 281 -20.94 -0.26 7.18
CA GLY A 281 -21.99 -1.27 7.00
C GLY A 281 -23.05 -0.86 5.97
N LEU A 282 -24.06 -1.72 5.80
CA LEU A 282 -25.24 -1.43 4.96
C LEU A 282 -26.05 -0.21 5.43
N ASP A 283 -25.79 0.25 6.64
CA ASP A 283 -26.34 1.44 7.27
C ASP A 283 -25.57 2.73 6.92
N LEU A 284 -24.53 2.65 6.08
CA LEU A 284 -23.79 3.81 5.60
C LEU A 284 -24.67 4.72 4.75
N THR A 285 -24.77 6.00 5.13
CA THR A 285 -25.63 6.98 4.45
C THR A 285 -24.84 7.95 3.58
N LEU A 286 -25.49 8.51 2.56
CA LEU A 286 -24.90 9.57 1.73
C LEU A 286 -24.55 10.83 2.56
N TYR A 287 -25.32 11.12 3.61
CA TYR A 287 -25.06 12.26 4.50
C TYR A 287 -23.72 12.10 5.22
N GLU A 288 -23.44 10.90 5.73
CA GLU A 288 -22.18 10.57 6.39
C GLU A 288 -20.98 10.67 5.43
N VAL A 289 -21.14 10.10 4.23
CA VAL A 289 -20.11 10.19 3.17
C VAL A 289 -19.84 11.65 2.78
N ASN A 290 -20.89 12.46 2.63
CA ASN A 290 -20.75 13.87 2.29
C ASN A 290 -20.09 14.69 3.42
N ALA A 291 -20.45 14.42 4.67
CA ALA A 291 -19.86 15.08 5.83
C ALA A 291 -18.35 14.78 5.94
N ALA A 292 -17.97 13.51 5.79
CA ALA A 292 -16.57 13.09 5.78
C ALA A 292 -15.78 13.76 4.64
N SER A 293 -16.32 13.73 3.42
CA SER A 293 -15.67 14.36 2.25
C SER A 293 -15.51 15.87 2.40
N SER A 294 -16.50 16.55 2.98
CA SER A 294 -16.45 18.02 3.20
C SER A 294 -15.33 18.39 4.19
N ILE A 295 -15.21 17.68 5.30
CA ILE A 295 -14.16 17.92 6.31
C ILE A 295 -12.76 17.71 5.71
N ILE A 296 -12.58 16.65 4.91
CA ILE A 296 -11.28 16.38 4.28
C ILE A 296 -10.95 17.44 3.23
N ARG A 297 -11.95 17.88 2.44
CA ARG A 297 -11.78 18.97 1.46
C ARG A 297 -11.40 20.29 2.11
N GLU A 298 -12.00 20.62 3.25
CA GLU A 298 -11.64 21.82 4.02
C GLU A 298 -10.22 21.74 4.63
N ALA A 299 -9.73 20.53 4.90
CA ALA A 299 -8.40 20.29 5.43
C ALA A 299 -7.30 20.19 4.34
N ALA A 300 -7.69 19.91 3.10
CA ALA A 300 -6.79 19.80 1.94
C ALA A 300 -6.54 21.14 1.25
N ASP A 301 -5.61 21.15 0.30
CA ASP A 301 -5.37 22.32 -0.56
C ASP A 301 -6.58 22.57 -1.49
N GLU A 302 -6.88 23.84 -1.82
CA GLU A 302 -8.01 24.19 -2.69
C GLU A 302 -7.86 23.58 -4.10
N ASP A 303 -6.62 23.42 -4.57
CA ASP A 303 -6.29 22.85 -5.87
C ASP A 303 -5.99 21.34 -5.80
N ALA A 304 -6.19 20.69 -4.64
CA ALA A 304 -5.96 19.26 -4.49
C ALA A 304 -6.92 18.42 -5.33
N ASN A 305 -6.39 17.43 -6.06
CA ASN A 305 -7.19 16.41 -6.70
C ASN A 305 -7.67 15.39 -5.66
N ILE A 306 -8.95 15.45 -5.30
CA ILE A 306 -9.54 14.58 -4.27
C ILE A 306 -10.41 13.51 -4.92
N ILE A 307 -10.06 12.26 -4.69
CA ILE A 307 -10.83 11.10 -5.11
C ILE A 307 -11.32 10.35 -3.87
N PHE A 308 -12.59 9.96 -3.87
CA PHE A 308 -13.21 9.25 -2.76
C PHE A 308 -13.92 7.98 -3.25
N GLY A 309 -13.76 6.90 -2.50
CA GLY A 309 -14.52 5.67 -2.69
C GLY A 309 -15.25 5.27 -1.41
N ALA A 310 -16.35 4.54 -1.59
CA ALA A 310 -17.19 4.07 -0.49
C ALA A 310 -17.43 2.57 -0.64
N VAL A 311 -16.88 1.80 0.30
CA VAL A 311 -16.93 0.34 0.35
C VAL A 311 -17.92 -0.10 1.44
N ILE A 312 -18.73 -1.12 1.12
CA ILE A 312 -19.64 -1.74 2.09
C ILE A 312 -19.01 -3.02 2.63
N ASP A 313 -18.85 -3.10 3.94
CA ASP A 313 -18.48 -4.32 4.66
C ASP A 313 -19.66 -4.75 5.53
N GLU A 314 -20.30 -5.86 5.16
CA GLU A 314 -21.47 -6.41 5.87
C GLU A 314 -21.15 -6.82 7.33
N ASN A 315 -19.87 -7.02 7.66
CA ASN A 315 -19.43 -7.34 9.01
C ASN A 315 -19.36 -6.11 9.92
N MET A 316 -19.34 -4.90 9.35
CA MET A 316 -19.38 -3.64 10.10
C MET A 316 -20.83 -3.28 10.42
N ARG A 317 -21.12 -3.07 11.72
CA ARG A 317 -22.44 -2.62 12.18
C ARG A 317 -22.26 -1.40 13.07
N ASP A 318 -23.00 -0.33 12.77
CA ASP A 318 -22.92 0.94 13.50
C ASP A 318 -21.49 1.50 13.57
N GLU A 319 -20.69 1.22 12.55
CA GLU A 319 -19.27 1.54 12.51
C GLU A 319 -18.86 2.10 11.16
N MET A 320 -17.99 3.09 11.18
CA MET A 320 -17.39 3.69 10.01
C MET A 320 -15.88 3.77 10.18
N LYS A 321 -15.14 3.34 9.15
CA LYS A 321 -13.69 3.44 9.04
C LYS A 321 -13.36 4.36 7.88
N ILE A 322 -12.46 5.30 8.09
CA ILE A 322 -11.99 6.23 7.07
C ILE A 322 -10.49 6.11 6.98
N THR A 323 -9.98 5.94 5.76
CA THR A 323 -8.55 5.96 5.44
C THR A 323 -8.30 7.10 4.47
N VAL A 324 -7.35 7.97 4.79
CA VAL A 324 -6.94 9.10 3.97
C VAL A 324 -5.50 8.90 3.57
N ILE A 325 -5.21 9.05 2.28
CA ILE A 325 -3.86 8.97 1.72
C ILE A 325 -3.60 10.28 1.00
N ALA A 326 -2.69 11.06 1.55
CA ALA A 326 -2.25 12.33 1.00
C ALA A 326 -0.97 12.12 0.20
N THR A 327 -0.91 12.66 -1.02
CA THR A 327 0.18 12.49 -1.98
C THR A 327 0.60 13.83 -2.57
N GLY A 328 1.89 13.95 -2.92
CA GLY A 328 2.45 15.10 -3.65
C GLY A 328 2.85 16.28 -2.78
#